data_AF-A0A8S3DZM1-F1
#
_entry.id   AF-A0A8S3DZM1-F1
#
_cell.length_a   1.000
_cell.length_b   1.000
_cell.length_c   1.000
_cell.angle_alpha   90.00
_cell.angle_beta   90.00
_cell.angle_gamma   90.00
#
_symmetry.space_group_name_H-M   'P 1'
#
loop_
_entity.id
_entity.type
_entity.pdbx_description
1 polymer ?
#
loop_
_entity_poly.entity_id
_entity_poly.type
_entity_poly.pdbx_seq_one_letter_code
_entity_poly.pdbx_strand_id
1 'polypeptide(L)' 'GYRIHSDRTIRTGDEITMILDCDNRQIQFQHHRINMNLQLPVELERCSFPWKIIVTLRSAGDSVRIIL' A
#
# COMPACT_ATOMS: atom_id res chain seq x y z
N GLY A 1 13.84 6.88 -12.86
CA GLY A 1 13.83 5.98 -11.70
C GLY A 1 13.47 6.79 -10.48
N TYR A 2 12.30 6.57 -9.89
CA TYR A 2 11.86 7.32 -8.72
C TYR A 2 12.71 6.91 -7.51
N ARG A 3 13.48 7.86 -6.98
CA ARG A 3 14.25 7.72 -5.75
C ARG A 3 13.26 7.66 -4.59
N ILE A 4 13.10 6.48 -3.99
CA ILE A 4 12.37 6.32 -2.73
C ILE A 4 13.26 6.93 -1.64
N HIS A 5 12.85 8.09 -1.09
CA HIS A 5 13.49 8.66 0.08
C HIS A 5 13.45 7.65 1.24
N SER A 6 14.63 7.26 1.71
CA SER A 6 14.91 6.18 2.65
C SER A 6 14.56 6.50 4.12
N ASP A 7 13.56 7.36 4.36
CA ASP A 7 13.19 7.80 5.72
C ASP A 7 11.70 7.59 6.05
N ARG A 8 10.97 6.85 5.19
CA ARG A 8 9.56 6.48 5.40
C ARG A 8 9.37 4.96 5.44
N THR A 9 10.29 4.29 6.13
CA THR A 9 10.25 2.83 6.27
C THR A 9 9.15 2.44 7.25
N ILE A 10 8.24 1.57 6.81
CA ILE A 10 7.25 0.89 7.64
C ILE A 10 7.98 0.15 8.76
N ARG A 11 7.49 0.29 10.00
CA ARG A 11 8.08 -0.33 11.19
C ARG A 11 7.13 -1.36 11.77
N THR A 12 7.65 -2.26 12.60
CA THR A 12 6.83 -3.20 13.37
C THR A 12 5.78 -2.45 14.17
N GLY A 13 4.53 -2.90 14.09
CA GLY A 13 3.39 -2.28 14.76
C GLY A 13 2.75 -1.13 13.98
N ASP A 14 3.29 -0.75 12.82
CA ASP A 14 2.64 0.23 11.95
C ASP A 14 1.39 -0.36 11.31
N GLU A 15 0.32 0.45 11.32
CA GLU A 15 -0.92 0.15 10.62
C GLU A 15 -1.02 1.00 9.35
N ILE A 16 -1.40 0.34 8.26
CA ILE A 16 -1.64 0.98 6.98
C ILE A 16 -2.99 0.52 6.47
N THR A 17 -3.88 1.47 6.20
CA THR A 17 -5.15 1.20 5.51
C THR A 17 -4.96 1.36 4.02
N MET A 18 -5.29 0.32 3.26
CA MET A 18 -5.36 0.36 1.80
C MET A 18 -6.84 0.46 1.39
N ILE A 19 -7.18 1.47 0.59
CA ILE A 19 -8.54 1.68 0.07
C ILE A 19 -8.51 1.50 -1.44
N LEU A 20 -9.33 0.57 -1.94
CA LEU A 20 -9.56 0.37 -3.37
C LEU A 20 -10.78 1.19 -3.80
N ASP A 21 -10.55 2.36 -4.37
CA ASP A 21 -11.60 3.29 -4.78
C ASP A 21 -11.79 3.20 -6.30
N CYS A 22 -12.71 2.33 -6.71
CA CYS A 22 -12.98 2.05 -8.12
C CYS A 22 -13.70 3.21 -8.81
N ASP A 23 -14.52 3.96 -8.06
CA ASP A 23 -15.30 5.08 -8.58
C ASP A 23 -14.39 6.23 -8.99
N ASN A 24 -13.41 6.55 -8.14
CA ASN A 24 -12.41 7.58 -8.45
C ASN A 24 -11.14 7.00 -9.11
N ARG A 25 -11.16 5.72 -9.50
CA ARG A 25 -10.07 5.02 -10.21
C ARG A 25 -8.71 5.19 -9.52
N GLN A 26 -8.65 4.90 -8.22
CA GLN A 26 -7.43 5.09 -7.43
C GLN A 26 -7.28 4.04 -6.33
N ILE A 27 -6.04 3.87 -5.87
CA ILE A 27 -5.69 3.15 -4.66
C ILE A 27 -5.15 4.17 -3.66
N GLN A 28 -5.68 4.17 -2.45
CA GLN A 28 -5.18 5.02 -1.38
C GLN A 28 -4.47 4.19 -0.31
N PHE A 29 -3.39 4.73 0.25
CA PHE A 29 -2.69 4.19 1.39
C PHE A 29 -2.61 5.23 2.48
N GLN A 30 -3.22 4.95 3.62
CA GLN A 30 -3.13 5.78 4.82
C GLN A 30 -2.19 5.10 5.82
N HIS A 31 -1.07 5.75 6.12
CA HIS A 31 -0.17 5.33 7.17
C HIS A 31 -0.52 6.08 8.47
N HIS A 32 -1.01 5.36 9.48
CA HIS A 32 -1.61 5.98 10.66
C HIS A 32 -0.58 6.66 11.57
N ARG A 33 0.56 6.01 11.84
CA ARG A 33 1.61 6.58 12.73
C ARG A 33 2.15 7.94 12.26
N ILE A 34 2.45 8.07 10.97
CA ILE A 34 3.05 9.31 10.42
C ILE A 34 2.01 10.23 9.76
N ASN A 35 0.71 9.89 9.88
CA ASN A 35 -0.40 10.59 9.26
C ASN A 35 -0.15 10.94 7.79
N MET A 36 0.35 9.97 7.02
CA MET A 36 0.66 10.15 5.60
C MET A 36 -0.41 9.47 4.76
N ASN A 37 -0.93 10.19 3.76
CA ASN A 37 -1.79 9.63 2.73
C ASN A 37 -1.02 9.61 1.40
N LEU A 38 -1.04 8.46 0.72
CA LEU A 38 -0.53 8.28 -0.62
C LEU A 38 -1.66 7.82 -1.53
N GLN A 39 -1.84 8.52 -2.64
CA GLN A 39 -2.82 8.18 -3.66
C GLN A 39 -2.11 7.73 -4.93
N LEU A 40 -2.52 6.59 -5.45
CA LEU A 40 -2.03 6.03 -6.70
C LEU A 40 -3.20 5.96 -7.69
N PRO A 41 -3.19 6.76 -8.78
CA PRO A 41 -4.20 6.63 -9.81
C PRO A 41 -4.08 5.27 -10.51
N VAL A 42 -5.20 4.68 -10.89
CA VAL A 42 -5.27 3.39 -11.57
C VAL A 42 -6.02 3.52 -12.89
N GLU A 43 -5.38 3.09 -13.96
CA GLU A 43 -6.02 2.93 -15.26
C GLU A 43 -6.63 1.53 -15.35
N LEU A 44 -7.93 1.42 -15.06
CA LEU A 44 -8.66 0.14 -15.05
C LEU A 44 -8.59 -0.63 -16.37
N GLU A 45 -8.43 0.05 -17.50
CA GLU A 45 -8.26 -0.56 -18.82
C GLU A 45 -6.94 -1.31 -18.96
N ARG A 46 -5.90 -0.89 -18.23
CA ARG A 46 -4.58 -1.52 -18.22
C ARG A 46 -4.41 -2.50 -17.04
N CYS A 47 -5.18 -2.30 -15.98
CA CYS A 47 -5.18 -3.13 -14.79
C CYS A 47 -6.60 -3.62 -14.52
N SER A 48 -7.06 -4.56 -15.35
CA SER A 48 -8.40 -5.13 -15.22
C SER A 48 -8.50 -6.03 -14.00
N PHE A 49 -9.71 -6.12 -13.45
CA PHE A 49 -10.01 -7.03 -12.35
C PHE A 49 -9.96 -8.51 -12.80
N PRO A 50 -9.64 -9.44 -11.89
CA PRO A 50 -9.39 -9.26 -10.46
C PRO A 50 -7.95 -8.86 -10.10
N TRP A 51 -7.79 -8.05 -9.05
CA TRP A 51 -6.49 -7.66 -8.53
C TRP A 51 -5.97 -8.64 -7.47
N LYS A 52 -4.65 -8.79 -7.40
CA LYS A 52 -3.96 -9.57 -6.38
C LYS A 52 -3.06 -8.65 -5.56
N ILE A 53 -3.14 -8.77 -4.24
CA ILE A 53 -2.21 -8.09 -3.34
C ILE A 53 -1.01 -9.00 -3.15
N ILE A 54 0.19 -8.51 -3.50
CA ILE A 54 1.45 -9.21 -3.30
C ILE A 54 2.19 -8.52 -2.16
N VAL A 55 2.44 -9.25 -1.07
CA VAL A 55 3.20 -8.77 0.08
C VAL A 55 4.55 -9.50 0.12
N THR A 56 5.64 -8.76 -0.03
CA THR A 56 7.00 -9.31 0.02
C THR A 56 7.62 -8.99 1.37
N LEU A 57 7.91 -10.04 2.14
CA LEU A 57 8.65 -9.98 3.41
C LEU A 57 10.14 -10.18 3.11
N ARG A 58 11.03 -9.36 3.69
CA ARG A 58 12.44 -9.33 3.29
C ARG A 58 13.35 -10.11 4.25
N SER A 59 12.96 -10.19 5.52
CA SER A 59 13.79 -10.75 6.58
C SER A 59 13.08 -11.92 7.25
N ALA A 60 13.87 -12.86 7.78
CA ALA A 60 13.35 -13.90 8.66
C ALA A 60 12.70 -13.25 9.90
N GLY A 61 11.47 -13.65 10.22
CA GLY A 61 10.70 -13.10 11.33
C GLY A 61 9.77 -11.93 10.96
N ASP A 62 9.87 -11.40 9.74
CA ASP A 62 8.86 -10.47 9.23
C ASP A 62 7.49 -11.15 9.19
N SER A 63 6.45 -10.43 9.55
CA SER A 63 5.06 -10.89 9.44
C SER A 63 4.14 -9.73 9.13
N VAL A 64 3.04 -10.04 8.45
CA VAL A 64 1.98 -9.08 8.13
C VAL A 64 0.66 -9.73 8.51
N ARG A 65 -0.21 -8.97 9.15
CA ARG A 65 -1.60 -9.34 9.41
C ARG A 65 -2.49 -8.50 8.52
N ILE A 66 -3.28 -9.17 7.68
CA ILE A 66 -4.31 -8.53 6.88
C ILE A 66 -5.62 -8.58 7.68
N ILE A 67 -6.24 -7.41 7.85
CA ILE A 67 -7.55 -7.25 8.47
C ILE A 67 -8.46 -6.65 7.39
N LEU A 68 -9.62 -7.28 7.18
CA LEU A 68 -10.63 -6.89 6.19
C LEU A 68 -11.80 -6.18 6.88
#